data_AF-L8GCR8-F1
#
_entry.id   AF-L8GCR8-F1
#
_cell.length_a   1.000
_cell.length_b   1.000
_cell.length_c   1.000
_cell.angle_alpha   90.00
_cell.angle_beta   90.00
_cell.angle_gamma   90.00
#
_symmetry.space_group_name_H-M   'P 1'
#
loop_
_entity.id
_entity.type
_entity.pdbx_description
1 polymer ?
#
loop_
_entity_poly.entity_id
_entity_poly.type
_entity_poly.pdbx_seq_one_letter_code
_entity_poly.pdbx_strand_id
1 'polypeptide(L)'
;MHHHVHVSVTTETKVHLKSHHGKFLCAEQSGKVVADRADCREWETWTMRTTNGKTTFQSHHGKYLCAEPSGKLVADRSSPAEWEHFHVIQQGSHAALRSHHGKYVCAEKNHKVVADRSALGPWEQWQVIPVGSHCLPAETKVQLKSHHARFLCAEPSGKAVADRREAKEWETWTMVTANGKATFKSAHGKYLCAEPSGKLVADRSSPAEWEHFQIEHHGSQVALRTHHGKYVCAEQKDYKAVADRSKVDIWEKWQIITVATVTHHPVHYAPPPAFGGYPPAPSSGYPPQSGGYPPQQGYPQQGYPPPSGGYPPQQGYPTGLNPPGQYPPGHY
;
A
#
# COMPACT_ATOMS: atom_id res chain seq x y z
N MET A 1 -21.01 -33.35 -36.35
CA MET A 1 -21.08 -31.94 -35.89
C MET A 1 -19.96 -31.75 -34.87
N HIS A 2 -18.87 -31.08 -35.25
CA HIS A 2 -17.80 -30.76 -34.31
C HIS A 2 -18.21 -29.53 -33.50
N HIS A 3 -18.57 -29.73 -32.23
CA HIS A 3 -18.74 -28.63 -31.28
C HIS A 3 -17.35 -28.06 -30.95
N HIS A 4 -16.99 -26.95 -31.58
CA HIS A 4 -15.89 -26.11 -31.10
C HIS A 4 -16.31 -25.49 -29.77
N VAL A 5 -15.80 -26.02 -28.67
CA VAL A 5 -15.88 -25.36 -27.36
C VAL A 5 -14.96 -24.15 -27.41
N HIS A 6 -15.55 -22.96 -27.54
CA HIS A 6 -14.80 -21.71 -27.48
C HIS A 6 -14.41 -21.48 -26.01
N VAL A 7 -13.18 -21.85 -25.65
CA VAL A 7 -12.63 -21.54 -24.33
C VAL A 7 -12.37 -20.04 -24.28
N SER A 8 -13.21 -19.30 -23.56
CA SER A 8 -13.02 -17.87 -23.33
C SER A 8 -11.81 -17.67 -22.41
N VAL A 9 -10.72 -17.11 -22.95
CA VAL A 9 -9.58 -16.69 -22.12
C VAL A 9 -10.01 -15.45 -21.36
N THR A 10 -10.07 -15.58 -20.03
CA THR A 10 -10.32 -14.46 -19.11
C THR A 10 -9.09 -14.25 -18.25
N THR A 11 -8.59 -13.03 -18.21
CA THR A 11 -7.54 -12.60 -17.27
C THR A 11 -8.10 -11.59 -16.30
N GLU A 12 -7.72 -11.70 -15.03
CA GLU A 12 -8.08 -10.75 -13.98
C GLU A 12 -6.85 -10.38 -13.17
N THR A 13 -6.65 -9.09 -12.96
CA THR A 13 -5.57 -8.56 -12.14
C THR A 13 -6.00 -7.21 -11.56
N LYS A 14 -5.46 -6.85 -10.39
CA LYS A 14 -5.63 -5.50 -9.87
C LYS A 14 -4.54 -4.61 -10.45
N VAL A 15 -4.87 -3.39 -10.84
CA VAL A 15 -3.95 -2.42 -11.44
C VAL A 15 -4.16 -1.01 -10.89
N HIS A 16 -3.16 -0.18 -11.09
CA HIS A 16 -3.20 1.27 -11.01
C HIS A 16 -2.93 1.83 -12.41
N LEU A 17 -3.63 2.90 -12.78
CA LEU A 17 -3.48 3.55 -14.08
C LEU A 17 -2.83 4.91 -13.86
N LYS A 18 -1.54 5.05 -14.20
CA LYS A 18 -0.80 6.31 -14.08
C LYS A 18 -0.85 7.08 -15.39
N SER A 19 -1.36 8.30 -15.34
CA SER A 19 -1.39 9.22 -16.48
C SER A 19 0.01 9.73 -16.84
N HIS A 20 0.13 10.30 -18.04
CA HIS A 20 1.32 11.04 -18.49
C HIS A 20 1.75 12.18 -17.54
N HIS A 21 0.83 12.75 -16.77
CA HIS A 21 1.12 13.77 -15.75
C HIS A 21 1.62 13.18 -14.42
N GLY A 22 1.86 11.88 -14.37
CA GLY A 22 2.34 11.17 -13.20
C GLY A 22 1.28 10.99 -12.10
N LYS A 23 0.01 11.27 -12.39
CA LYS A 23 -1.12 11.14 -11.47
C LYS A 23 -1.95 9.89 -11.74
N PHE A 24 -2.51 9.29 -10.70
CA PHE A 24 -3.27 8.04 -10.79
C PHE A 24 -4.76 8.27 -11.04
N LEU A 25 -5.35 7.41 -11.87
CA LEU A 25 -6.79 7.35 -12.08
C LEU A 25 -7.50 6.91 -10.79
N CYS A 26 -8.36 7.78 -10.27
CA CYS A 26 -9.09 7.59 -9.03
C CYS A 26 -10.59 7.56 -9.29
N ALA A 27 -11.29 6.63 -8.65
CA ALA A 27 -12.75 6.66 -8.51
C ALA A 27 -13.12 7.23 -7.13
N GLU A 28 -13.74 8.40 -7.12
CA GLU A 28 -14.31 8.97 -5.89
C GLU A 28 -15.56 8.21 -5.47
N GLN A 29 -15.90 8.25 -4.18
CA GLN A 29 -17.12 7.61 -3.65
C GLN A 29 -18.40 8.10 -4.36
N SER A 30 -18.41 9.32 -4.89
CA SER A 30 -19.53 9.87 -5.67
C SER A 30 -19.67 9.27 -7.09
N GLY A 31 -18.78 8.37 -7.50
CA GLY A 31 -18.65 7.88 -8.87
C GLY A 31 -17.94 8.83 -9.83
N LYS A 32 -17.37 9.93 -9.34
CA LYS A 32 -16.55 10.85 -10.14
C LYS A 32 -15.20 10.19 -10.44
N VAL A 33 -14.72 10.31 -11.67
CA VAL A 33 -13.41 9.81 -12.09
C VAL A 33 -12.46 10.98 -12.37
N VAL A 34 -11.27 10.95 -11.76
CA VAL A 34 -10.24 12.00 -11.86
C VAL A 34 -8.83 11.40 -11.93
N ALA A 35 -7.83 12.21 -12.28
CA ALA A 35 -6.41 11.83 -12.24
C ALA A 35 -5.55 12.92 -11.56
N ASP A 36 -5.66 13.04 -10.24
CA ASP A 36 -4.97 14.06 -9.41
C ASP A 36 -4.07 13.46 -8.30
N ARG A 37 -4.21 12.17 -8.00
CA ARG A 37 -3.50 11.52 -6.89
C ARG A 37 -2.05 11.27 -7.24
N ALA A 38 -1.14 11.71 -6.37
CA ALA A 38 0.30 11.50 -6.53
C ALA A 38 0.73 10.08 -6.18
N ASP A 39 -0.01 9.44 -5.28
CA ASP A 39 0.22 8.09 -4.77
C ASP A 39 -0.97 7.21 -5.12
N CYS A 40 -0.74 5.90 -5.16
CA CYS A 40 -1.82 4.93 -5.34
C CYS A 40 -2.14 4.22 -4.01
N ARG A 41 -3.42 4.17 -3.68
CA ARG A 41 -4.00 3.48 -2.54
C ARG A 41 -5.23 2.72 -3.03
N GLU A 42 -6.20 2.51 -2.14
CA GLU A 42 -7.39 1.74 -2.47
C GLU A 42 -8.27 2.42 -3.54
N TRP A 43 -8.40 3.75 -3.59
CA TRP A 43 -9.32 4.43 -4.54
C TRP A 43 -8.76 4.51 -5.96
N GLU A 44 -7.44 4.41 -6.10
CA GLU A 44 -6.74 4.36 -7.39
C GLU A 44 -6.60 2.92 -7.90
N THR A 45 -7.01 1.94 -7.08
CA THR A 45 -6.93 0.52 -7.41
C THR A 45 -8.15 0.08 -8.20
N TRP A 46 -7.90 -0.50 -9.37
CA TRP A 46 -8.91 -1.04 -10.27
C TRP A 46 -8.72 -2.54 -10.46
N THR A 47 -9.79 -3.33 -10.32
CA THR A 47 -9.80 -4.71 -10.80
C THR A 47 -10.00 -4.68 -12.31
N MET A 48 -8.93 -4.99 -13.06
CA MET A 48 -8.94 -5.10 -14.51
C MET A 48 -9.27 -6.53 -14.91
N ARG A 49 -10.39 -6.73 -15.61
CA ARG A 49 -10.79 -8.03 -16.16
C ARG A 49 -10.90 -7.94 -17.68
N THR A 50 -10.17 -8.79 -18.39
CA THR A 50 -10.20 -8.88 -19.84
C THR A 50 -10.76 -10.22 -20.29
N THR A 51 -11.79 -10.18 -21.12
CA THR A 51 -12.42 -11.36 -21.73
C THR A 51 -12.56 -11.12 -23.22
N ASN A 52 -11.99 -12.00 -24.04
CA ASN A 52 -12.05 -11.91 -25.51
C ASN A 52 -11.65 -10.52 -26.06
N GLY A 53 -10.60 -9.91 -25.49
CA GLY A 53 -10.07 -8.61 -25.93
C GLY A 53 -10.85 -7.37 -25.46
N LYS A 54 -11.96 -7.55 -24.74
CA LYS A 54 -12.69 -6.46 -24.07
C LYS A 54 -12.32 -6.44 -22.59
N THR A 55 -11.98 -5.25 -22.10
CA THR A 55 -11.53 -5.04 -20.72
C THR A 55 -12.54 -4.21 -19.94
N THR A 56 -12.77 -4.58 -18.69
CA THR A 56 -13.55 -3.80 -17.72
C THR A 56 -12.64 -3.39 -16.57
N PHE A 57 -12.93 -2.25 -15.95
CA PHE A 57 -12.23 -1.75 -14.77
C PHE A 57 -13.26 -1.54 -13.65
N GLN A 58 -13.18 -2.35 -12.59
CA GLN A 58 -14.01 -2.17 -11.39
C GLN A 58 -13.22 -1.43 -10.31
N SER A 59 -13.76 -0.32 -9.82
CA SER A 59 -13.20 0.45 -8.72
C SER A 59 -13.26 -0.30 -7.39
N HIS A 60 -12.51 0.18 -6.40
CA HIS A 60 -12.60 -0.29 -5.02
C HIS A 60 -14.00 -0.21 -4.40
N HIS A 61 -14.86 0.70 -4.88
CA HIS A 61 -16.25 0.81 -4.45
C HIS A 61 -17.18 -0.21 -5.14
N GLY A 62 -16.63 -1.16 -5.90
CA GLY A 62 -17.40 -2.18 -6.62
C GLY A 62 -18.10 -1.66 -7.87
N LYS A 63 -17.85 -0.41 -8.28
CA LYS A 63 -18.47 0.25 -9.44
C LYS A 63 -17.57 0.23 -10.66
N TYR A 64 -18.14 0.09 -11.85
CA TYR A 64 -17.40 -0.04 -13.09
C TYR A 64 -17.15 1.32 -13.76
N LEU A 65 -15.93 1.50 -14.27
CA LEU A 65 -15.58 2.63 -15.14
C LEU A 65 -16.45 2.59 -16.39
N CYS A 66 -17.13 3.69 -16.68
CA CYS A 66 -18.07 3.85 -17.78
C CYS A 66 -17.67 5.08 -18.60
N ALA A 67 -17.63 4.92 -19.93
CA ALA A 67 -17.49 6.02 -20.86
C ALA A 67 -18.86 6.41 -21.43
N GLU A 68 -19.39 7.54 -20.99
CA GLU A 68 -20.65 8.09 -21.49
C GLU A 68 -20.50 8.58 -22.94
N PRO A 69 -21.58 8.61 -23.74
CA PRO A 69 -21.55 9.14 -25.11
C PRO A 69 -21.03 10.59 -25.22
N SER A 70 -21.17 11.37 -24.14
CA SER A 70 -20.64 12.74 -24.02
C SER A 70 -19.10 12.80 -23.90
N GLY A 71 -18.42 11.66 -23.76
CA GLY A 71 -17.00 11.57 -23.42
C GLY A 71 -16.71 11.73 -21.93
N LYS A 72 -17.72 11.87 -21.07
CA LYS A 72 -17.54 11.88 -19.61
C LYS A 72 -17.18 10.47 -19.13
N LEU A 73 -16.16 10.36 -18.26
CA LEU A 73 -15.93 9.14 -17.48
C LEU A 73 -16.58 9.22 -16.10
N VAL A 74 -17.23 8.14 -15.71
CA VAL A 74 -17.83 7.93 -14.37
C VAL A 74 -17.58 6.50 -13.90
N ALA A 75 -17.72 6.25 -12.60
CA ALA A 75 -17.57 4.94 -11.98
C ALA A 75 -18.73 4.67 -11.01
N ASP A 76 -19.94 4.45 -11.53
CA ASP A 76 -21.18 4.34 -10.75
C ASP A 76 -22.04 3.10 -11.09
N ARG A 77 -21.71 2.38 -12.16
CA ARG A 77 -22.44 1.18 -12.61
C ARG A 77 -22.13 -0.02 -11.72
N SER A 78 -23.17 -0.76 -11.32
CA SER A 78 -23.02 -1.98 -10.49
C SER A 78 -22.66 -3.23 -11.31
N SER A 79 -22.83 -3.18 -12.63
CA SER A 79 -22.54 -4.27 -13.55
C SER A 79 -22.04 -3.70 -14.88
N PRO A 80 -21.09 -4.37 -15.56
CA PRO A 80 -20.62 -3.92 -16.87
C PRO A 80 -21.60 -4.31 -17.97
N ALA A 81 -21.81 -3.38 -18.89
CA ALA A 81 -22.44 -3.55 -20.18
C ALA A 81 -21.53 -2.90 -21.25
N GLU A 82 -22.09 -2.48 -22.38
CA GLU A 82 -21.33 -2.03 -23.53
C GLU A 82 -20.37 -0.87 -23.24
N TRP A 83 -20.77 0.09 -22.41
CA TRP A 83 -20.03 1.34 -22.17
C TRP A 83 -18.90 1.20 -21.13
N GLU A 84 -18.92 0.11 -20.37
CA GLU A 84 -17.88 -0.24 -19.41
C GLU A 84 -16.77 -1.11 -20.04
N HIS A 85 -16.95 -1.48 -21.32
CA HIS A 85 -15.95 -2.21 -22.09
C HIS A 85 -14.99 -1.27 -22.83
N PHE A 86 -13.71 -1.48 -22.58
CA PHE A 86 -12.60 -0.78 -23.21
C PHE A 86 -11.71 -1.76 -23.97
N HIS A 87 -11.02 -1.27 -25.00
CA HIS A 87 -9.89 -1.97 -25.60
C HIS A 87 -8.60 -1.37 -25.04
N VAL A 88 -7.81 -2.19 -24.37
CA VAL A 88 -6.47 -1.81 -23.89
C VAL A 88 -5.48 -2.09 -25.01
N ILE A 89 -4.89 -1.04 -25.58
CA ILE A 89 -3.97 -1.12 -26.71
C ILE A 89 -2.56 -0.83 -26.21
N GLN A 90 -1.72 -1.87 -26.14
CA GLN A 90 -0.35 -1.75 -25.66
C GLN A 90 0.54 -0.94 -26.62
N GLN A 91 1.34 -0.02 -26.07
CA GLN A 91 2.29 0.83 -26.76
C GLN A 91 3.62 0.88 -26.00
N GLY A 92 4.43 -0.17 -26.14
CA GLY A 92 5.68 -0.30 -25.39
C GLY A 92 5.42 -0.42 -23.88
N SER A 93 5.92 0.54 -23.09
CA SER A 93 5.73 0.60 -21.63
C SER A 93 4.41 1.24 -21.18
N HIS A 94 3.63 1.77 -22.13
CA HIS A 94 2.34 2.42 -21.88
C HIS A 94 1.22 1.68 -22.63
N ALA A 95 -0.03 2.04 -22.34
CA ALA A 95 -1.20 1.59 -23.07
C ALA A 95 -2.15 2.77 -23.32
N ALA A 96 -2.95 2.65 -24.38
CA ALA A 96 -4.11 3.50 -24.61
C ALA A 96 -5.39 2.75 -24.24
N LEU A 97 -6.35 3.45 -23.64
CA LEU A 97 -7.67 2.89 -23.33
C LEU A 97 -8.68 3.44 -24.34
N ARG A 98 -9.20 2.60 -25.22
CA ARG A 98 -10.22 2.99 -26.20
C ARG A 98 -11.61 2.56 -25.71
N SER A 99 -12.50 3.52 -25.52
CA SER A 99 -13.90 3.30 -25.12
C SER A 99 -14.70 2.57 -26.20
N HIS A 100 -15.89 2.08 -25.83
CA HIS A 100 -16.88 1.55 -26.76
C HIS A 100 -17.23 2.52 -27.90
N HIS A 101 -17.26 3.82 -27.63
CA HIS A 101 -17.52 4.88 -28.63
C HIS A 101 -16.32 5.15 -29.55
N GLY A 102 -15.27 4.33 -29.49
CA GLY A 102 -14.10 4.44 -30.34
C GLY A 102 -13.16 5.59 -29.98
N LYS A 103 -13.41 6.28 -28.87
CA LYS A 103 -12.61 7.42 -28.37
C LYS A 103 -11.61 6.98 -27.30
N TYR A 104 -10.46 7.62 -27.25
CA TYR A 104 -9.40 7.35 -26.29
C TYR A 104 -9.58 8.15 -24.99
N VAL A 105 -9.26 7.50 -23.88
CA VAL A 105 -9.25 8.10 -22.55
C VAL A 105 -8.04 9.01 -22.38
N CYS A 106 -8.28 10.27 -22.08
CA CYS A 106 -7.31 11.34 -21.92
C CYS A 106 -7.32 11.88 -20.49
N ALA A 107 -6.13 12.05 -19.90
CA ALA A 107 -5.94 12.80 -18.65
C ALA A 107 -5.58 14.25 -18.98
N GLU A 108 -6.49 15.17 -18.67
CA GLU A 108 -6.30 16.61 -18.90
C GLU A 108 -5.36 17.22 -17.84
N LYS A 109 -4.72 18.34 -18.19
CA LYS A 109 -3.84 19.09 -17.28
C LYS A 109 -4.51 19.53 -15.98
N ASN A 110 -5.83 19.73 -16.00
CA ASN A 110 -6.64 20.08 -14.83
C ASN A 110 -7.14 18.85 -14.04
N HIS A 111 -6.55 17.68 -14.26
CA HIS A 111 -6.87 16.40 -13.62
C HIS A 111 -8.22 15.78 -13.98
N LYS A 112 -8.98 16.41 -14.90
CA LYS A 112 -10.18 15.79 -15.47
C LYS A 112 -9.76 14.62 -16.36
N VAL A 113 -10.58 13.56 -16.35
CA VAL A 113 -10.42 12.44 -17.29
C VAL A 113 -11.64 12.36 -18.19
N VAL A 114 -11.40 12.29 -19.50
CA VAL A 114 -12.44 12.27 -20.55
C VAL A 114 -12.11 11.22 -21.60
N ALA A 115 -13.10 10.73 -22.33
CA ALA A 115 -12.99 9.79 -23.43
C ALA A 115 -13.56 10.38 -24.73
N ASP A 116 -12.90 11.40 -25.28
CA ASP A 116 -13.37 12.15 -26.47
C ASP A 116 -12.33 12.24 -27.59
N ARG A 117 -11.11 11.72 -27.37
CA ARG A 117 -9.99 11.85 -28.31
C ARG A 117 -10.09 10.83 -29.43
N SER A 118 -9.83 11.28 -30.66
CA SER A 118 -9.88 10.43 -31.86
C SER A 118 -8.51 9.92 -32.30
N ALA A 119 -7.44 10.43 -31.71
CA ALA A 119 -6.07 10.08 -32.01
C ALA A 119 -5.26 9.94 -30.72
N LEU A 120 -4.16 9.21 -30.80
CA LEU A 120 -3.22 9.04 -29.71
C LEU A 120 -2.22 10.17 -29.67
N GLY A 121 -2.08 10.79 -28.51
CA GLY A 121 -1.01 11.68 -28.15
C GLY A 121 -0.48 11.31 -26.76
N PRO A 122 0.34 12.18 -26.15
CA PRO A 122 0.92 11.89 -24.85
C PRO A 122 -0.12 11.76 -23.73
N TRP A 123 -1.25 12.47 -23.81
CA TRP A 123 -2.24 12.53 -22.71
C TRP A 123 -3.19 11.33 -22.68
N GLU A 124 -3.23 10.56 -23.77
CA GLU A 124 -3.98 9.33 -23.92
C GLU A 124 -3.16 8.08 -23.52
N GLN A 125 -1.92 8.28 -23.09
CA GLN A 125 -1.01 7.22 -22.64
C GLN A 125 -1.12 7.01 -21.13
N TRP A 126 -1.35 5.76 -20.75
CA TRP A 126 -1.47 5.30 -19.38
C TRP A 126 -0.45 4.22 -19.10
N GLN A 127 0.29 4.35 -18.00
CA GLN A 127 1.06 3.24 -17.47
C GLN A 127 0.12 2.33 -16.68
N VAL A 128 -0.05 1.09 -17.14
CA VAL A 128 -0.82 0.05 -16.43
C VAL A 128 0.14 -0.63 -15.46
N ILE A 129 -0.01 -0.34 -14.17
CA ILE A 129 0.88 -0.83 -13.12
C ILE A 129 0.11 -1.90 -12.32
N PRO A 130 0.46 -3.19 -12.39
CA PRO A 130 -0.16 -4.20 -11.54
C PRO A 130 -0.07 -3.83 -10.06
N VAL A 131 -1.13 -4.07 -9.29
CA VAL A 131 -1.11 -3.89 -7.84
C VAL A 131 -0.11 -4.86 -7.27
N GLY A 132 0.82 -4.30 -6.51
CA GLY A 132 2.08 -4.97 -6.32
C GLY A 132 2.86 -4.97 -7.63
N SER A 133 3.31 -3.80 -8.08
CA SER A 133 4.46 -3.57 -9.00
C SER A 133 4.98 -2.14 -8.76
N HIS A 134 4.71 -1.64 -7.55
CA HIS A 134 4.92 -0.30 -6.99
C HIS A 134 4.33 0.92 -7.73
N CYS A 135 3.34 1.53 -7.08
CA CYS A 135 3.15 2.99 -7.07
C CYS A 135 3.12 3.54 -5.64
N LEU A 136 4.10 3.10 -4.86
CA LEU A 136 4.44 3.78 -3.62
C LEU A 136 5.13 5.11 -3.98
N PRO A 137 4.97 6.17 -3.16
CA PRO A 137 5.77 7.38 -3.32
C PRO A 137 7.25 7.02 -3.41
N ALA A 138 8.02 7.84 -4.14
CA ALA A 138 9.44 7.59 -4.42
C ALA A 138 10.25 7.24 -3.16
N GLU A 139 9.82 7.73 -1.99
CA GLU A 139 10.27 7.27 -0.69
C GLU A 139 9.06 6.98 0.20
N THR A 140 9.00 5.78 0.80
CA THR A 140 7.89 5.34 1.65
C THR A 140 8.39 4.61 2.88
N LYS A 141 7.83 4.89 4.06
CA LYS A 141 8.08 4.09 5.26
C LYS A 141 7.27 2.80 5.20
N VAL A 142 7.94 1.66 5.35
CA VAL A 142 7.33 0.33 5.24
C VAL A 142 7.81 -0.62 6.34
N GLN A 143 7.04 -1.67 6.57
CA GLN A 143 7.38 -2.82 7.38
C GLN A 143 7.27 -4.08 6.52
N LEU A 144 8.18 -5.03 6.70
CA LEU A 144 8.20 -6.29 5.97
C LEU A 144 7.79 -7.41 6.92
N LYS A 145 6.56 -7.92 6.77
CA LYS A 145 6.02 -8.99 7.62
C LYS A 145 6.11 -10.35 6.91
N SER A 146 6.76 -11.32 7.54
CA SER A 146 6.92 -12.68 7.03
C SER A 146 5.66 -13.52 7.22
N HIS A 147 5.63 -14.68 6.57
CA HIS A 147 4.60 -15.71 6.75
C HIS A 147 4.46 -16.16 8.22
N HIS A 148 5.53 -16.11 9.02
CA HIS A 148 5.50 -16.44 10.46
C HIS A 148 4.96 -15.31 11.35
N ALA A 149 4.31 -14.31 10.75
CA ALA A 149 3.82 -13.11 11.41
C ALA A 149 4.90 -12.36 12.20
N ARG A 150 6.15 -12.39 11.71
CA ARG A 150 7.28 -11.65 12.27
C ARG A 150 7.77 -10.57 11.31
N PHE A 151 8.36 -9.53 11.85
CA PHE A 151 8.85 -8.40 11.06
C PHE A 151 10.37 -8.46 10.84
N LEU A 152 10.80 -8.04 9.65
CA LEU A 152 12.22 -7.83 9.35
C LEU A 152 12.73 -6.62 10.14
N CYS A 153 13.77 -6.85 10.93
CA CYS A 153 14.38 -5.91 11.86
C CYS A 153 15.84 -5.68 11.49
N ALA A 154 16.26 -4.41 11.47
CA ALA A 154 17.66 -4.02 11.49
C ALA A 154 18.13 -3.87 12.93
N GLU A 155 19.06 -4.71 13.38
CA GLU A 155 19.67 -4.52 14.69
C GLU A 155 20.80 -3.48 14.63
N PRO A 156 21.09 -2.76 15.73
CA PRO A 156 22.21 -1.82 15.81
C PRO A 156 23.57 -2.44 15.46
N SER A 157 23.70 -3.77 15.62
CA SER A 157 24.88 -4.56 15.24
C SER A 157 25.10 -4.65 13.72
N GLY A 158 24.16 -4.17 12.90
CA GLY A 158 24.16 -4.34 11.45
C GLY A 158 23.56 -5.66 10.99
N LYS A 159 23.01 -6.49 11.90
CA LYS A 159 22.34 -7.74 11.55
C LYS A 159 20.91 -7.48 11.08
N ALA A 160 20.46 -8.22 10.06
CA ALA A 160 19.05 -8.30 9.69
C ALA A 160 18.43 -9.61 10.21
N VAL A 161 17.29 -9.52 10.91
CA VAL A 161 16.58 -10.68 11.50
C VAL A 161 15.08 -10.58 11.26
N ALA A 162 14.35 -11.69 11.27
CA ALA A 162 12.93 -11.76 10.97
C ALA A 162 12.12 -12.36 12.14
N ASP A 163 12.33 -11.84 13.35
CA ASP A 163 11.87 -12.45 14.60
C ASP A 163 10.94 -11.56 15.44
N ARG A 164 10.71 -10.31 15.03
CA ARG A 164 9.96 -9.35 15.86
C ARG A 164 8.47 -9.56 15.74
N ARG A 165 7.75 -9.63 16.87
CA ARG A 165 6.27 -9.83 16.89
C ARG A 165 5.49 -8.56 16.59
N GLU A 166 6.10 -7.43 16.88
CA GLU A 166 5.54 -6.10 16.69
C GLU A 166 6.56 -5.27 15.93
N ALA A 167 6.07 -4.38 15.08
CA ALA A 167 6.92 -3.45 14.37
C ALA A 167 6.95 -2.10 15.08
N LYS A 168 8.17 -1.64 15.35
CA LYS A 168 8.49 -0.33 15.91
C LYS A 168 9.51 0.32 14.98
N GLU A 169 10.45 1.08 15.54
CA GLU A 169 11.42 1.83 14.78
C GLU A 169 12.39 0.94 13.98
N TRP A 170 12.89 -0.15 14.57
CA TRP A 170 13.92 -0.99 13.93
C TRP A 170 13.39 -1.90 12.83
N GLU A 171 12.07 -2.14 12.85
CA GLU A 171 11.33 -2.89 11.84
C GLU A 171 10.74 -1.98 10.75
N THR A 172 10.89 -0.67 10.91
CA THR A 172 10.42 0.33 9.95
C THR A 172 11.56 0.75 9.05
N TRP A 173 11.38 0.48 7.75
CA TRP A 173 12.36 0.74 6.70
C TRP A 173 11.89 1.90 5.85
N THR A 174 12.84 2.70 5.38
CA THR A 174 12.62 3.67 4.30
C THR A 174 12.85 2.94 3.00
N MET A 175 11.79 2.71 2.24
CA MET A 175 11.85 2.04 0.95
C MET A 175 11.81 3.06 -0.18
N VAL A 176 12.78 2.96 -1.09
CA VAL A 176 12.84 3.75 -2.32
C VAL A 176 12.77 2.79 -3.49
N THR A 177 11.82 3.01 -4.40
CA THR A 177 11.60 2.16 -5.58
C THR A 177 12.00 2.88 -6.86
N ALA A 178 12.77 2.21 -7.70
CA ALA A 178 13.18 2.69 -9.01
C ALA A 178 13.39 1.50 -9.97
N ASN A 179 12.88 1.60 -11.20
CA ASN A 179 13.08 0.60 -12.26
C ASN A 179 12.76 -0.85 -11.84
N GLY A 180 11.68 -1.07 -11.07
CA GLY A 180 11.26 -2.39 -10.60
C GLY A 180 12.13 -2.99 -9.48
N LYS A 181 13.09 -2.21 -8.94
CA LYS A 181 13.88 -2.58 -7.77
C LYS A 181 13.57 -1.66 -6.60
N ALA A 182 13.90 -2.12 -5.40
CA ALA A 182 13.83 -1.33 -4.19
C ALA A 182 15.13 -1.37 -3.39
N THR A 183 15.39 -0.28 -2.67
CA THR A 183 16.36 -0.23 -1.57
C THR A 183 15.61 -0.06 -0.26
N PHE A 184 16.18 -0.57 0.83
CA PHE A 184 15.59 -0.48 2.17
C PHE A 184 16.60 0.11 3.14
N LYS A 185 16.37 1.34 3.61
CA LYS A 185 17.21 2.02 4.60
C LYS A 185 16.60 1.90 5.99
N SER A 186 17.33 1.35 6.94
CA SER A 186 16.94 1.15 8.33
C SER A 186 16.85 2.48 9.10
N ALA A 187 16.27 2.44 10.30
CA ALA A 187 16.29 3.56 11.25
C ALA A 187 17.71 4.00 11.65
N HIS A 188 18.70 3.10 11.55
CA HIS A 188 20.12 3.41 11.80
C HIS A 188 20.82 4.07 10.60
N GLY A 189 20.06 4.41 9.55
CA GLY A 189 20.57 5.04 8.34
C GLY A 189 21.39 4.10 7.44
N LYS A 190 21.31 2.79 7.67
CA LYS A 190 22.05 1.76 6.93
C LYS A 190 21.13 0.98 5.98
N TYR A 191 21.68 0.49 4.87
CA TYR A 191 20.90 -0.21 3.86
C TYR A 191 20.95 -1.72 4.06
N LEU A 192 19.79 -2.37 3.83
CA LEU A 192 19.68 -3.81 3.72
C LEU A 192 20.53 -4.29 2.53
N CYS A 193 21.40 -5.26 2.75
CA CYS A 193 22.33 -5.82 1.79
C CYS A 193 22.25 -7.34 1.84
N ALA A 194 22.15 -7.97 0.68
CA ALA A 194 22.31 -9.42 0.54
C ALA A 194 23.72 -9.74 0.06
N GLU A 195 24.52 -10.38 0.92
CA GLU A 195 25.88 -10.80 0.57
C GLU A 195 25.88 -12.05 -0.32
N PRO A 196 26.95 -12.30 -1.10
CA PRO A 196 27.07 -13.49 -1.95
C PRO A 196 26.88 -14.83 -1.21
N SER A 197 27.17 -14.85 0.10
CA SER A 197 26.98 -16.00 0.98
C SER A 197 25.50 -16.31 1.29
N GLY A 198 24.57 -15.44 0.89
CA GLY A 198 23.16 -15.49 1.29
C GLY A 198 22.90 -14.84 2.66
N LYS A 199 23.91 -14.24 3.30
CA LYS A 199 23.69 -13.48 4.54
C LYS A 199 22.98 -12.15 4.24
N LEU A 200 21.97 -11.83 5.03
CA LEU A 200 21.36 -10.49 5.04
C LEU A 200 21.93 -9.65 6.19
N VAL A 201 22.35 -8.43 5.85
CA VAL A 201 22.88 -7.43 6.79
C VAL A 201 22.24 -6.07 6.52
N ALA A 202 22.35 -5.16 7.47
CA ALA A 202 21.82 -3.80 7.43
C ALA A 202 22.88 -2.79 7.92
N ASP A 203 24.04 -2.75 7.25
CA ASP A 203 25.24 -2.03 7.72
C ASP A 203 25.85 -1.08 6.67
N ARG A 204 25.36 -1.10 5.42
CA ARG A 204 25.90 -0.31 4.30
C ARG A 204 25.49 1.16 4.41
N SER A 205 26.40 2.09 4.19
CA SER A 205 26.11 3.53 4.28
C SER A 205 25.43 4.11 3.02
N SER A 206 25.58 3.43 1.89
CA SER A 206 25.01 3.83 0.60
C SER A 206 24.58 2.59 -0.18
N PRO A 207 23.53 2.66 -1.00
CA PRO A 207 23.11 1.54 -1.83
C PRO A 207 23.95 1.48 -3.11
N ALA A 208 24.39 0.27 -3.44
CA ALA A 208 24.96 -0.14 -4.71
C ALA A 208 24.26 -1.44 -5.14
N GLU A 209 24.88 -2.28 -5.97
CA GLU A 209 24.20 -3.41 -6.62
C GLU A 209 23.52 -4.39 -5.63
N TRP A 210 24.12 -4.64 -4.46
CA TRP A 210 23.66 -5.69 -3.52
C TRP A 210 22.53 -5.24 -2.59
N GLU A 211 22.28 -3.93 -2.53
CA GLU A 211 21.20 -3.31 -1.76
C GLU A 211 19.93 -3.10 -2.61
N HIS A 212 20.00 -3.40 -3.91
CA HIS A 212 18.85 -3.34 -4.81
C HIS A 212 18.19 -4.71 -4.93
N PHE A 213 16.94 -4.80 -4.47
CA PHE A 213 16.13 -6.01 -4.54
C PHE A 213 15.08 -5.84 -5.62
N GLN A 214 15.02 -6.76 -6.57
CA GLN A 214 13.89 -6.84 -7.50
C GLN A 214 12.66 -7.33 -6.73
N ILE A 215 11.53 -6.67 -6.94
CA ILE A 215 10.29 -7.02 -6.25
C ILE A 215 9.40 -7.83 -7.19
N GLU A 216 9.20 -9.09 -6.82
CA GLU A 216 8.36 -10.04 -7.55
C GLU A 216 7.05 -10.23 -6.79
N HIS A 217 5.92 -10.10 -7.48
CA HIS A 217 4.62 -10.00 -6.82
C HIS A 217 3.81 -11.29 -6.91
N HIS A 218 3.22 -11.66 -5.77
CA HIS A 218 2.46 -12.90 -5.58
C HIS A 218 1.14 -12.56 -4.85
N GLY A 219 0.22 -11.92 -5.57
CA GLY A 219 -1.05 -11.44 -4.99
C GLY A 219 -0.82 -10.25 -4.06
N SER A 220 -1.20 -10.38 -2.78
CA SER A 220 -0.98 -9.34 -1.76
C SER A 220 0.41 -9.39 -1.12
N GLN A 221 1.23 -10.39 -1.46
CA GLN A 221 2.58 -10.57 -0.95
C GLN A 221 3.63 -10.36 -2.04
N VAL A 222 4.90 -10.23 -1.63
CA VAL A 222 6.03 -10.03 -2.51
C VAL A 222 7.17 -10.99 -2.16
N ALA A 223 7.96 -11.38 -3.15
CA ALA A 223 9.28 -11.94 -2.96
C ALA A 223 10.34 -10.90 -3.31
N LEU A 224 11.41 -10.83 -2.52
CA LEU A 224 12.52 -9.92 -2.75
C LEU A 224 13.67 -10.71 -3.36
N ARG A 225 13.92 -10.51 -4.65
CA ARG A 225 15.03 -11.15 -5.36
C ARG A 225 16.27 -10.26 -5.31
N THR A 226 17.36 -10.85 -4.84
CA THR A 226 18.66 -10.19 -4.70
C THR A 226 19.39 -10.06 -6.03
N HIS A 227 20.45 -9.25 -6.05
CA HIS A 227 21.41 -9.19 -7.14
C HIS A 227 22.00 -10.56 -7.52
N HIS A 228 22.15 -11.47 -6.54
CA HIS A 228 22.66 -12.82 -6.74
C HIS A 228 21.61 -13.82 -7.24
N GLY A 229 20.41 -13.33 -7.60
CA GLY A 229 19.32 -14.15 -8.12
C GLY A 229 18.64 -15.04 -7.08
N LYS A 230 18.96 -14.87 -5.80
CA LYS A 230 18.34 -15.58 -4.67
C LYS A 230 17.24 -14.75 -4.01
N TYR A 231 16.35 -15.39 -3.26
CA TYR A 231 15.23 -14.73 -2.60
C TYR A 231 15.44 -14.61 -1.09
N VAL A 232 14.99 -13.49 -0.54
CA VAL A 232 14.95 -13.23 0.90
C VAL A 232 13.92 -14.13 1.58
N CYS A 233 14.37 -14.92 2.55
CA CYS A 233 13.62 -15.95 3.27
C CYS A 233 13.62 -15.65 4.78
N ALA A 234 12.47 -15.86 5.44
CA ALA A 234 12.38 -15.88 6.89
C ALA A 234 12.43 -17.33 7.41
N GLU A 235 13.53 -17.68 8.08
CA GLU A 235 13.74 -19.04 8.60
C GLU A 235 12.86 -19.33 9.83
N GLN A 236 12.24 -20.51 9.88
CA GLN A 236 11.38 -20.86 11.03
C GLN A 236 12.18 -21.23 12.29
N LYS A 237 13.33 -21.91 12.12
CA LYS A 237 14.06 -22.54 13.23
C LYS A 237 14.71 -21.53 14.17
N ASP A 238 15.29 -20.46 13.61
CA ASP A 238 16.04 -19.45 14.36
C ASP A 238 15.61 -18.01 14.03
N TYR A 239 14.52 -17.85 13.25
CA TYR A 239 13.96 -16.57 12.84
C TYR A 239 14.97 -15.63 12.16
N LYS A 240 16.02 -16.19 11.54
CA LYS A 240 16.94 -15.42 10.71
C LYS A 240 16.26 -14.97 9.43
N ALA A 241 16.72 -13.83 8.93
CA ALA A 241 16.54 -13.48 7.54
C ALA A 241 17.79 -13.92 6.76
N VAL A 242 17.59 -14.70 5.70
CA VAL A 242 18.67 -15.11 4.77
C VAL A 242 18.23 -14.86 3.33
N ALA A 243 19.14 -14.91 2.38
CA ALA A 243 18.89 -14.69 0.97
C ALA A 243 19.59 -15.73 0.07
N ASP A 244 19.30 -17.00 0.30
CA ASP A 244 19.95 -18.14 -0.37
C ASP A 244 18.97 -19.01 -1.19
N ARG A 245 17.66 -18.70 -1.15
CA ARG A 245 16.62 -19.51 -1.79
C ARG A 245 16.57 -19.26 -3.29
N SER A 246 16.41 -20.33 -4.06
CA SER A 246 16.39 -20.26 -5.55
C SER A 246 14.97 -20.27 -6.13
N LYS A 247 13.96 -20.50 -5.28
CA LYS A 247 12.55 -20.56 -5.64
C LYS A 247 11.76 -19.80 -4.58
N VAL A 248 10.64 -19.23 -5.01
CA VAL A 248 9.68 -18.58 -4.13
C VAL A 248 8.65 -19.60 -3.67
N ASP A 249 8.57 -19.81 -2.37
CA ASP A 249 7.47 -20.48 -1.70
C ASP A 249 6.95 -19.57 -0.56
N ILE A 250 6.24 -20.13 0.42
CA ILE A 250 5.60 -19.40 1.50
C ILE A 250 6.58 -18.61 2.39
N TRP A 251 7.85 -19.03 2.53
CA TRP A 251 8.81 -18.38 3.43
C TRP A 251 9.56 -17.20 2.80
N GLU A 252 9.57 -17.15 1.47
CA GLU A 252 10.15 -16.05 0.69
C GLU A 252 9.12 -14.94 0.41
N LYS A 253 7.87 -15.14 0.84
CA LYS A 253 6.77 -14.20 0.68
C LYS A 253 6.64 -13.29 1.90
N TRP A 254 6.68 -11.99 1.62
CA TRP A 254 6.58 -10.91 2.58
C TRP A 254 5.37 -10.04 2.27
N GLN A 255 4.71 -9.55 3.32
CA GLN A 255 3.74 -8.47 3.19
C GLN A 255 4.48 -7.14 3.40
N ILE A 256 4.41 -6.25 2.42
CA ILE A 256 4.83 -4.85 2.57
C ILE A 256 3.66 -4.08 3.19
N ILE A 257 3.85 -3.59 4.41
CA ILE A 257 2.87 -2.77 5.14
C ILE A 257 3.37 -1.33 5.12
N THR A 258 2.60 -0.42 4.53
CA THR A 258 2.95 1.02 4.49
C THR A 258 2.64 1.65 5.84
N VAL A 259 3.59 2.40 6.39
CA VAL A 259 3.41 3.18 7.61
C VAL A 259 2.91 4.56 7.23
N ALA A 260 1.68 4.90 7.62
CA ALA A 260 1.12 6.22 7.35
C ALA A 260 1.96 7.28 8.09
N THR A 261 2.65 8.14 7.33
CA THR A 261 3.24 9.36 7.88
C THR A 261 2.12 10.37 8.05
N VAL A 262 1.78 10.71 9.30
CA VAL A 262 0.95 11.88 9.56
C VAL A 262 1.81 13.10 9.21
N THR A 263 1.64 13.65 8.00
CA THR A 263 2.20 14.96 7.69
C THR A 263 1.43 15.99 8.51
N HIS A 264 1.97 16.36 9.67
CA HIS A 264 1.57 17.59 10.34
C HIS A 264 1.87 18.74 9.37
N HIS A 265 0.86 19.18 8.62
CA HIS A 265 0.91 20.50 8.04
C HIS A 265 0.97 21.48 9.23
N PRO A 266 1.97 22.38 9.28
CA PRO A 266 1.91 23.50 10.20
C PRO A 266 0.59 24.19 9.92
N VAL A 267 -0.34 24.11 10.86
CA VAL A 267 -1.46 25.03 10.90
C VAL A 267 -0.85 26.39 11.18
N HIS A 268 -0.51 27.12 10.11
CA HIS A 268 -0.37 28.55 10.19
C HIS A 268 -1.74 29.06 10.63
N TYR A 269 -1.89 29.26 11.93
CA TYR A 269 -2.98 30.07 12.46
C TYR A 269 -2.85 31.42 11.78
N ALA A 270 -3.72 31.66 10.78
CA ALA A 270 -3.94 33.00 10.29
C ALA A 270 -4.30 33.84 11.52
N PRO A 271 -3.60 34.95 11.78
CA PRO A 271 -3.99 35.84 12.86
C PRO A 271 -5.46 36.23 12.62
N PRO A 272 -6.31 36.22 13.67
CA PRO A 272 -7.70 36.60 13.51
C PRO A 272 -7.78 38.01 12.89
N PRO A 273 -8.77 38.28 12.03
CA PRO A 273 -8.93 39.59 11.42
C PRO A 273 -9.03 40.65 12.52
N ALA A 274 -8.27 41.74 12.35
CA ALA A 274 -8.26 42.86 13.27
C ALA A 274 -9.66 43.47 13.37
N PHE A 275 -10.40 43.15 14.43
CA PHE A 275 -11.61 43.88 14.78
C PHE A 275 -11.20 45.21 15.40
N GLY A 276 -11.59 46.28 14.71
CA GLY A 276 -11.33 47.66 15.12
C GLY A 276 -11.96 48.01 16.47
N GLY A 277 -11.22 48.82 17.23
CA GLY A 277 -11.72 49.81 18.17
C GLY A 277 -12.61 49.32 19.31
N TYR A 278 -11.99 48.99 20.46
CA TYR A 278 -12.68 49.12 21.74
C TYR A 278 -12.34 50.48 22.38
N PRO A 279 -13.33 51.17 22.98
CA PRO A 279 -13.11 52.44 23.68
C PRO A 279 -12.31 52.22 24.98
N PRO A 280 -11.62 53.26 25.50
CA PRO A 280 -10.74 53.10 26.65
C PRO A 280 -11.52 52.83 27.95
N ALA A 281 -10.99 51.94 28.76
CA ALA A 281 -11.52 51.62 30.09
C ALA A 281 -11.28 52.79 31.08
N PRO A 282 -12.22 53.06 32.01
CA PRO A 282 -11.99 54.07 33.05
C PRO A 282 -11.00 53.57 34.11
N SER A 283 -10.11 54.50 34.49
CA SER A 283 -9.13 54.42 35.56
C SER A 283 -9.80 54.29 36.93
N SER A 284 -9.45 53.25 37.69
CA SER A 284 -9.57 53.24 39.16
C SER A 284 -8.63 52.21 39.77
N GLY A 285 -7.82 52.67 40.73
CA GLY A 285 -6.61 52.04 41.23
C GLY A 285 -6.77 50.78 42.08
N TYR A 286 -5.63 50.09 42.22
CA TYR A 286 -5.41 48.99 43.15
C TYR A 286 -5.24 49.49 44.60
N PRO A 287 -5.73 48.72 45.58
CA PRO A 287 -5.06 48.52 46.86
C PRO A 287 -4.67 47.03 47.09
N PRO A 288 -3.80 46.74 48.07
CA PRO A 288 -2.89 45.58 48.02
C PRO A 288 -3.46 44.28 48.62
N GLN A 289 -2.76 43.19 48.31
CA GLN A 289 -3.00 41.81 48.72
C GLN A 289 -3.05 41.61 50.25
N SER A 290 -4.02 40.81 50.71
CA SER A 290 -3.89 39.97 51.90
C SER A 290 -5.01 38.91 51.95
N GLY A 291 -4.65 37.63 52.15
CA GLY A 291 -5.57 36.59 52.60
C GLY A 291 -5.69 35.37 51.68
N GLY A 292 -5.34 34.19 52.21
CA GLY A 292 -5.22 32.93 51.49
C GLY A 292 -6.52 32.30 51.00
N TYR A 293 -6.36 31.37 50.04
CA TYR A 293 -7.45 30.55 49.51
C TYR A 293 -7.51 29.15 50.18
N PRO A 294 -8.72 28.69 50.57
CA PRO A 294 -8.98 27.36 51.17
C PRO A 294 -9.08 26.24 50.09
N PRO A 295 -9.13 24.94 50.48
CA PRO A 295 -8.80 23.82 49.59
C PRO A 295 -9.89 23.47 48.57
N GLN A 296 -9.46 22.90 47.45
CA GLN A 296 -10.29 22.48 46.33
C GLN A 296 -11.32 21.41 46.71
N GLN A 297 -12.59 21.65 46.37
CA GLN A 297 -13.63 20.62 46.29
C GLN A 297 -13.74 20.12 44.84
N GLY A 298 -13.78 18.80 44.70
CA GLY A 298 -13.70 18.06 43.45
C GLY A 298 -14.92 18.15 42.55
N TYR A 299 -14.69 17.94 41.26
CA TYR A 299 -15.71 17.72 40.25
C TYR A 299 -16.16 16.24 40.25
N PRO A 300 -17.46 15.95 40.10
CA PRO A 300 -17.96 14.58 40.09
C PRO A 300 -17.64 13.85 38.77
N GLN A 301 -17.10 12.64 38.91
CA GLN A 301 -16.90 11.65 37.85
C GLN A 301 -18.24 11.10 37.37
N GLN A 302 -18.57 11.24 36.07
CA GLN A 302 -19.64 10.49 35.44
C GLN A 302 -19.14 9.09 35.09
N GLY A 303 -19.71 8.08 35.74
CA GLY A 303 -19.43 6.67 35.51
C GLY A 303 -20.05 6.14 34.21
N TYR A 304 -19.27 5.35 33.48
CA TYR A 304 -19.77 4.49 32.41
C TYR A 304 -20.38 3.20 33.02
N PRO A 305 -21.52 2.69 32.51
CA PRO A 305 -22.08 1.42 32.95
C PRO A 305 -21.26 0.22 32.44
N PRO A 306 -21.22 -0.91 33.18
CA PRO A 306 -20.44 -2.09 32.80
C PRO A 306 -21.13 -2.89 31.68
N PRO A 307 -20.38 -3.51 30.74
CA PRO A 307 -20.96 -4.44 29.77
C PRO A 307 -21.34 -5.78 30.44
N SER A 308 -22.63 -6.08 30.41
CA SER A 308 -23.22 -7.40 30.65
C SER A 308 -23.08 -8.28 29.41
N GLY A 309 -22.45 -9.45 29.52
CA GLY A 309 -22.45 -10.47 28.47
C GLY A 309 -21.34 -11.50 28.64
N GLY A 310 -21.68 -12.66 29.21
CA GLY A 310 -20.74 -13.73 29.57
C GLY A 310 -20.11 -14.45 28.37
N TYR A 311 -18.86 -14.87 28.56
CA TYR A 311 -18.18 -15.83 27.69
C TYR A 311 -18.61 -17.27 28.04
N PRO A 312 -18.85 -18.14 27.05
CA PRO A 312 -19.05 -19.57 27.31
C PRO A 312 -17.74 -20.24 27.74
N PRO A 313 -17.80 -21.32 28.56
CA PRO A 313 -16.63 -21.90 29.21
C PRO A 313 -15.71 -22.63 28.22
N GLN A 314 -14.40 -22.40 28.37
CA GLN A 314 -13.37 -23.20 27.70
C GLN A 314 -13.35 -24.62 28.26
N GLN A 315 -13.58 -25.60 27.38
CA GLN A 315 -13.25 -26.99 27.67
C GLN A 315 -11.72 -27.16 27.65
N GLY A 316 -11.20 -27.71 28.75
CA GLY A 316 -9.77 -27.94 28.94
C GLY A 316 -9.20 -28.97 27.98
N TYR A 317 -7.98 -28.72 27.52
CA TYR A 317 -7.16 -29.74 26.88
C TYR A 317 -6.32 -30.45 27.94
N PRO A 318 -6.33 -31.80 27.97
CA PRO A 318 -5.56 -32.55 28.96
C PRO A 318 -4.06 -32.48 28.69
N THR A 319 -3.32 -32.21 29.76
CA THR A 319 -1.87 -32.40 29.87
C THR A 319 -1.50 -33.85 29.68
N GLY A 320 -0.65 -34.15 28.69
CA GLY A 320 -0.06 -35.46 28.47
C GLY A 320 1.32 -35.32 27.84
N LEU A 321 2.35 -35.35 28.68
CA LEU A 321 3.74 -35.56 28.27
C LEU A 321 3.88 -36.97 27.70
N ASN A 322 4.55 -37.12 26.55
CA ASN A 322 5.15 -38.39 26.16
C ASN A 322 6.58 -38.18 25.62
N PRO A 323 7.54 -39.08 25.90
CA PRO A 323 8.98 -38.87 25.70
C PRO A 323 9.43 -39.14 24.24
N PRO A 324 10.70 -38.84 23.88
CA PRO A 324 11.19 -38.95 22.51
C PRO A 324 11.57 -40.39 22.17
N GLY A 325 11.12 -40.90 21.03
CA GLY A 325 11.56 -42.20 20.53
C GLY A 325 11.07 -42.55 19.13
N GLN A 326 12.03 -42.68 18.22
CA GLN A 326 12.08 -43.59 17.07
C GLN A 326 11.36 -43.17 15.77
N TYR A 327 12.16 -42.75 14.79
CA TYR A 327 11.85 -42.75 13.36
C TYR A 327 11.99 -44.18 12.80
N PRO A 328 11.12 -44.62 11.86
CA PRO A 328 11.43 -45.73 10.97
C PRO A 328 12.05 -45.25 9.64
N PRO A 329 12.78 -46.13 8.93
CA PRO A 329 13.68 -45.77 7.83
C PRO A 329 12.95 -45.59 6.49
N GLY A 330 13.61 -44.87 5.59
CA GLY A 330 13.09 -44.48 4.29
C GLY A 330 12.97 -45.63 3.28
N HIS A 331 12.34 -45.30 2.15
CA HIS A 331 12.42 -46.04 0.90
C HIS A 331 12.58 -45.04 -0.24
N TYR A 332 13.69 -45.24 -0.97
CA TYR A 332 14.06 -44.86 -2.34
C TYR A 332 13.29 -43.74 -3.06
#